data_AF-A0A5K7XFM6-F1
#
_entry.id   AF-A0A5K7XFM6-F1
#
_cell.length_a   1.000
_cell.length_b   1.000
_cell.length_c   1.000
_cell.angle_alpha   90.00
_cell.angle_beta   90.00
_cell.angle_gamma   90.00
#
_symmetry.space_group_name_H-M   'P 1'
#
loop_
_entity.id
_entity.type
_entity.pdbx_description
1 polymer ?
#
loop_
_entity_poly.entity_id
_entity_poly.type
_entity_poly.pdbx_seq_one_letter_code
_entity_poly.pdbx_strand_id
1 'polypeptide(L)' 'MAKKAQHGGARDGAGRPPKQDGKTVVVSVSVPEGLAQDLAGYAEAQGLSKSAVVTEALKGFLARKKR' A
#
# COMPACT_ATOMS: atom_id res chain seq x y z
N MET A 1 -37.16 -23.55 14.69
CA MET A 1 -36.23 -22.39 14.66
C MET A 1 -34.83 -22.91 14.98
N ALA A 2 -33.95 -23.07 14.00
CA ALA A 2 -32.54 -23.42 14.26
C ALA A 2 -31.62 -22.82 13.18
N LYS A 3 -30.77 -21.90 13.64
CA LYS A 3 -29.55 -21.28 13.10
C LYS A 3 -29.28 -21.35 11.58
N LYS A 4 -29.39 -20.18 10.92
CA LYS A 4 -28.72 -19.90 9.65
C LYS A 4 -27.20 -19.95 9.86
N ALA A 5 -26.51 -20.81 9.10
CA ALA A 5 -25.06 -20.84 9.03
C ALA A 5 -24.57 -19.53 8.40
N GLN A 6 -23.84 -18.72 9.17
CA GLN A 6 -23.27 -17.47 8.72
C GLN A 6 -21.96 -17.76 7.98
N HIS A 7 -22.04 -18.27 6.75
CA HIS A 7 -20.88 -18.48 5.88
C HIS A 7 -20.54 -17.17 5.16
N GLY A 8 -19.96 -16.23 5.89
CA GLY A 8 -19.53 -14.93 5.36
C GLY A 8 -18.23 -14.51 6.01
N GLY A 9 -17.11 -15.13 5.63
CA GLY A 9 -15.81 -14.78 6.20
C GLY A 9 -14.57 -15.36 5.53
N ALA A 10 -14.71 -16.18 4.48
CA ALA A 10 -13.59 -16.82 3.81
C ALA A 10 -13.39 -16.28 2.38
N ARG A 11 -13.39 -14.95 2.22
CA ARG A 11 -12.91 -14.32 0.98
C ARG A 11 -11.52 -13.76 1.28
N ASP A 12 -10.57 -13.92 0.36
CA ASP A 12 -9.28 -13.24 0.46
C ASP A 12 -9.51 -11.73 0.66
N GLY A 13 -9.11 -11.22 1.83
CA GLY A 13 -9.33 -9.83 2.25
C GLY A 13 -10.47 -9.59 3.26
N ALA A 14 -11.24 -10.61 3.65
CA ALA A 14 -12.21 -10.50 4.74
C ALA A 14 -11.49 -10.23 6.07
N GLY A 15 -11.72 -9.06 6.67
CA GLY A 15 -11.11 -8.65 7.93
C GLY A 15 -9.81 -7.85 7.81
N ARG A 16 -9.35 -7.50 6.59
CA ARG A 16 -8.22 -6.58 6.47
C ARG A 16 -8.68 -5.19 6.93
N PRO A 17 -8.04 -4.60 7.96
CA PRO A 17 -8.44 -3.28 8.45
C PRO A 17 -8.46 -2.28 7.29
N PRO A 18 -9.45 -1.37 7.24
CA PRO A 18 -9.52 -0.36 6.20
C PRO A 18 -8.20 0.42 6.19
N LYS A 19 -7.53 0.44 5.04
CA LYS A 19 -6.31 1.25 4.89
C LYS A 19 -6.70 2.71 5.09
N GLN A 20 -5.93 3.44 5.91
CA GLN A 20 -6.17 4.84 6.23
C GLN A 20 -6.26 5.74 4.98
N ASP A 21 -5.64 5.33 3.87
CA ASP A 21 -5.58 6.09 2.62
C ASP A 21 -6.82 5.96 1.71
N GLY A 22 -7.89 5.28 2.16
CA GLY A 22 -9.11 5.10 1.36
C GLY A 22 -8.93 4.13 0.18
N LYS A 23 -9.64 4.37 -0.93
CA LYS A 23 -9.58 3.50 -2.12
C LYS A 23 -8.25 3.69 -2.84
N THR A 24 -7.42 2.64 -2.85
CA THR A 24 -6.14 2.62 -3.58
C THR A 24 -6.31 1.97 -4.95
N VAL A 25 -5.65 2.52 -5.97
CA VAL A 25 -5.54 1.92 -7.31
C VAL A 25 -4.17 1.26 -7.44
N VAL A 26 -4.12 0.07 -8.03
CA VAL A 26 -2.85 -0.63 -8.31
C VAL A 26 -2.24 -0.05 -9.58
N VAL A 27 -0.96 0.31 -9.50
CA VAL A 27 -0.17 0.81 -10.63
C VAL A 27 1.04 -0.09 -10.80
N SER A 28 1.32 -0.50 -12.04
CA SER A 28 2.54 -1.24 -12.40
C SER A 28 3.48 -0.31 -13.16
N VAL A 29 4.77 -0.30 -12.78
CA VAL A 29 5.80 0.54 -13.38
C VAL A 29 7.11 -0.25 -13.50
N SER A 30 7.95 0.14 -14.47
CA SER A 30 9.34 -0.32 -14.55
C SER A 30 10.25 0.75 -13.93
N VAL A 31 11.19 0.33 -13.11
CA VAL A 31 12.19 1.20 -12.47
C VAL A 31 13.57 0.54 -12.54
N PRO A 32 14.68 1.32 -12.53
CA PRO A 32 16.02 0.76 -12.43
C PRO A 32 16.18 -0.13 -11.20
N GLU A 33 16.92 -1.23 -11.33
CA GLU A 33 17.08 -2.21 -10.26
C GLU A 33 17.71 -1.61 -9.00
N GLY A 34 18.79 -0.83 -9.14
CA GLY A 34 19.44 -0.17 -8.01
C GLY A 34 18.48 0.73 -7.22
N LEU A 35 17.63 1.49 -7.93
CA LEU A 35 16.62 2.33 -7.28
C LEU A 35 15.59 1.50 -6.51
N ALA A 36 15.20 0.33 -7.03
CA ALA A 36 14.28 -0.57 -6.34
C ALA A 36 14.90 -1.19 -5.08
N GLN A 37 16.20 -1.47 -5.11
CA GLN A 37 16.96 -1.97 -3.96
C GLN A 37 17.10 -0.88 -2.88
N ASP A 38 17.47 0.34 -3.27
CA ASP A 38 17.57 1.48 -2.35
C ASP A 38 16.23 1.77 -1.67
N LEU A 39 15.13 1.74 -2.43
CA LEU A 39 13.77 1.88 -1.90
C LEU A 39 13.41 0.79 -0.90
N ALA A 40 13.84 -0.44 -1.16
CA ALA A 40 13.60 -1.57 -0.26
C ALA A 40 14.37 -1.39 1.07
N GLY A 41 15.66 -1.05 0.99
CA GLY A 41 16.48 -0.81 2.18
C GLY A 41 15.96 0.36 3.02
N TYR A 42 15.54 1.45 2.37
CA TYR A 42 14.92 2.58 3.07
C TYR A 42 13.59 2.18 3.75
N ALA A 43 12.75 1.41 3.05
CA ALA A 43 11.48 0.96 3.61
C ALA A 43 11.69 0.09 4.86
N GLU A 44 12.66 -0.84 4.83
CA GLU A 44 13.04 -1.68 5.96
C GLU A 44 13.57 -0.85 7.14
N ALA A 45 14.50 0.08 6.88
CA ALA A 45 15.06 0.95 7.91
C ALA A 45 14.01 1.81 8.63
N GLN A 46 12.94 2.19 7.95
CA GLN A 46 11.85 3.00 8.50
C GLN A 46 10.67 2.18 9.03
N GLY A 47 10.70 0.85 8.91
CA GLY A 47 9.56 0.00 9.26
C GLY A 47 8.32 0.26 8.40
N LEU A 48 8.51 0.74 7.16
CA LEU A 48 7.45 1.10 6.22
C LEU A 48 7.33 0.07 5.10
N SER A 49 6.17 0.08 4.41
CA SER A 49 6.01 -0.68 3.17
C SER A 49 6.59 0.09 1.98
N LYS A 50 7.07 -0.62 0.94
CA LYS A 50 7.52 0.00 -0.32
C LYS A 50 6.46 0.95 -0.91
N SER A 51 5.19 0.55 -0.89
CA SER A 51 4.08 1.38 -1.37
C SER A 51 3.89 2.66 -0.55
N ALA A 52 4.08 2.61 0.77
CA ALA A 52 4.00 3.79 1.63
C ALA A 52 5.14 4.77 1.31
N VAL A 53 6.37 4.27 1.17
CA VAL A 53 7.54 5.10 0.81
C VAL A 53 7.34 5.76 -0.55
N VAL A 54 6.91 5.01 -1.56
CA VAL A 54 6.62 5.55 -2.90
C VAL A 54 5.52 6.60 -2.84
N THR A 55 4.47 6.36 -2.06
CA THR A 55 3.35 7.30 -1.90
C THR A 55 3.81 8.62 -1.27
N GLU A 56 4.60 8.55 -0.20
CA GLU A 56 5.17 9.75 0.44
C GLU A 56 6.13 10.51 -0.49
N ALA A 57 6.98 9.80 -1.22
CA ALA A 57 7.86 10.40 -2.22
C ALA A 57 7.08 11.16 -3.31
N LEU A 58 5.98 10.56 -3.79
CA LEU A 58 5.08 11.18 -4.77
C LEU A 58 4.36 12.40 -4.20
N LYS A 59 3.84 12.33 -2.97
CA LYS A 59 3.23 13.47 -2.28
C LYS A 59 4.21 14.64 -2.19
N GLY A 60 5.45 14.38 -1.74
CA GLY A 60 6.49 15.40 -1.62
C GLY A 60 6.94 15.96 -2.97
N PHE A 61 7.00 15.15 -4.03
CA PHE A 61 7.26 15.62 -5.39
C PHE A 61 6.15 16.54 -5.90
N LEU A 62 4.89 16.12 -5.77
CA LEU A 62 3.73 16.91 -6.24
C LEU A 62 3.56 18.21 -5.45
N ALA A 63 3.82 18.21 -4.15
CA ALA A 63 3.79 19.42 -3.32
C ALA A 63 4.83 20.45 -3.79
N ARG A 64 6.05 20.00 -4.12
CA ARG A 64 7.12 20.87 -4.65
C ARG A 64 6.81 21.40 -6.05
N LYS A 65 6.22 20.57 -6.91
CA LYS A 65 5.87 20.95 -8.29
C LYS A 65 4.76 22.02 -8.37
N LYS A 66 3.88 22.08 -7.37
CA LYS A 66 2.79 23.07 -7.30
C LYS A 66 3.26 24.46 -6.85
N ARG A 67 4.49 24.58 -6.37
CA ARG A 67 5.09 25.83 -5.89
C ARG A 67 5.90 26.47 -7.00
#